data_AF-A0A7J8N3M1-F1
#
_entry.id   AF-A0A7J8N3M1-F1
#
_cell.length_a   1.000
_cell.length_b   1.000
_cell.length_c   1.000
_cell.angle_alpha   90.00
_cell.angle_beta   90.00
_cell.angle_gamma   90.00
#
_symmetry.space_group_name_H-M   'P 1'
#
loop_
_entity.id
_entity.type
_entity.pdbx_description
1 polymer ?
#
loop_
_entity_poly.entity_id
_entity_poly.type
_entity_poly.pdbx_seq_one_letter_code
_entity_poly.pdbx_strand_id
1 'polypeptide(L)'
;MISSTSGPGLLFPKDFVGDYNFKSKTHEDEFSPEGLCKAAMFALLVKEELNSWPEQSTRIRSWLTISQAIQNCRHAWMKEALEYGFCKWLAQKRKTTS
;
A
#
# COMPACT_ATOMS: atom_id res chain seq x y z
N MET A 1 -3.74 7.51 -7.49
CA MET A 1 -5.11 7.02 -7.24
C MET A 1 -5.79 6.86 -8.59
N ILE A 2 -6.49 5.74 -8.83
CA ILE A 2 -7.13 5.50 -10.12
C ILE A 2 -8.43 6.29 -10.14
N SER A 3 -8.45 7.37 -10.91
CA SER A 3 -9.68 7.89 -11.51
C SER A 3 -9.89 7.09 -12.79
N SER A 4 -11.01 6.37 -12.90
CA SER A 4 -11.53 6.06 -14.22
C SER A 4 -13.04 5.94 -14.18
N THR A 5 -13.67 7.00 -14.65
CA THR A 5 -14.97 7.02 -15.28
C THR A 5 -14.98 6.07 -16.48
N SER A 6 -15.89 5.08 -16.45
CA SER A 6 -16.50 4.43 -17.62
C SER A 6 -15.60 4.20 -18.85
N GLY A 7 -14.83 3.11 -18.83
CA GLY A 7 -14.17 2.48 -19.99
C GLY A 7 -13.79 1.03 -19.63
N PRO A 8 -13.57 0.12 -20.60
CA PRO A 8 -13.30 -1.29 -20.32
C PRO A 8 -12.07 -1.38 -19.39
N GLY A 9 -12.34 -1.76 -18.14
CA GLY A 9 -11.43 -1.57 -17.03
C GLY A 9 -10.11 -2.30 -17.25
N LEU A 10 -9.05 -1.54 -17.50
CA LEU A 10 -7.68 -1.98 -17.28
C LEU A 10 -7.46 -2.10 -15.77
N LEU A 11 -8.01 -3.17 -15.19
CA LEU A 11 -7.57 -3.70 -13.90
C LEU A 11 -6.13 -4.18 -14.10
N PHE A 12 -5.17 -3.27 -13.95
CA PHE A 12 -3.78 -3.67 -13.77
C PHE A 12 -3.75 -4.71 -12.63
N PRO A 13 -3.14 -5.89 -12.82
CA PRO A 13 -3.14 -6.91 -11.79
C PRO A 13 -2.44 -6.36 -10.55
N LYS A 14 -3.24 -6.06 -9.53
CA LYS A 14 -2.74 -5.71 -8.21
C LYS A 14 -2.49 -7.02 -7.50
N ASP A 15 -1.22 -7.35 -7.28
CA ASP A 15 -0.87 -8.60 -6.61
C ASP A 15 -1.09 -8.44 -5.11
N PHE A 16 -1.86 -9.34 -4.50
CA PHE A 16 -2.03 -9.35 -3.05
C PHE A 16 -0.71 -9.74 -2.37
N VAL A 17 -0.30 -8.94 -1.38
CA VAL A 17 0.95 -9.12 -0.64
C VAL A 17 0.68 -9.75 0.73
N GLY A 18 -0.38 -9.32 1.41
CA GLY A 18 -0.74 -9.84 2.74
C GLY A 18 -1.70 -8.93 3.49
N ASP A 19 -2.15 -9.41 4.65
CA ASP A 19 -2.94 -8.67 5.62
C ASP A 19 -2.22 -8.47 6.96
N TYR A 20 -2.45 -7.32 7.57
CA TYR A 20 -1.74 -6.86 8.75
C TYR A 20 -2.73 -6.30 9.78
N ASN A 21 -2.75 -6.90 10.96
CA ASN A 21 -3.61 -6.43 12.04
C ASN A 21 -2.97 -5.24 12.75
N PHE A 22 -3.78 -4.25 13.11
CA PHE A 22 -3.34 -3.07 13.88
C PHE A 22 -4.48 -2.54 14.74
N LYS A 23 -4.17 -1.65 15.69
CA LYS A 23 -5.17 -0.97 16.51
C LYS A 23 -5.38 0.47 16.02
N SER A 24 -6.63 0.90 15.93
CA SER A 24 -7.01 2.25 15.53
C SER A 24 -7.82 2.92 16.63
N LYS A 25 -7.34 4.06 17.13
CA LYS A 25 -8.05 4.87 18.13
C LYS A 25 -9.39 5.41 17.61
N THR A 26 -9.50 5.63 16.31
CA THR A 26 -10.75 6.11 15.69
C THR A 26 -11.83 5.03 15.67
N HIS A 27 -11.44 3.75 15.77
CA HIS A 27 -12.36 2.61 15.79
C HIS A 27 -12.43 1.96 17.18
N GLU A 28 -11.89 2.62 18.20
CA GLU A 28 -11.98 2.18 19.59
C GLU A 28 -13.27 2.77 20.18
N ASP A 29 -14.28 1.93 20.41
CA ASP A 29 -15.59 2.32 20.94
C ASP A 29 -16.19 1.21 21.84
N GLU A 30 -17.42 1.40 22.32
CA GLU A 30 -18.11 0.46 23.21
C GLU A 30 -18.30 -0.94 22.59
N PHE A 31 -18.37 -1.03 21.27
CA PHE A 31 -18.54 -2.28 20.52
C PHE A 31 -17.22 -2.88 20.03
N SER A 32 -16.15 -2.07 19.96
CA SER A 32 -14.78 -2.51 19.67
C SER A 32 -13.79 -1.87 20.65
N PRO A 33 -13.75 -2.34 21.91
CA PRO A 33 -12.94 -1.70 22.95
C PRO A 33 -11.43 -1.81 22.69
N GLU A 34 -10.99 -2.77 21.88
CA GLU A 34 -9.58 -2.88 21.48
C GLU A 34 -9.24 -2.15 20.16
N GLY A 35 -10.25 -1.63 19.45
CA GLY A 35 -10.11 -0.94 18.18
C GLY A 35 -9.39 -1.76 17.09
N LEU A 36 -9.65 -3.07 17.04
CA LEU A 36 -8.95 -4.00 16.15
C LEU A 36 -9.30 -3.74 14.69
N CYS A 37 -8.27 -3.53 13.87
CA CYS A 37 -8.37 -3.26 12.45
C CYS A 37 -7.44 -4.18 11.66
N LYS A 38 -7.73 -4.34 10.36
CA LYS A 38 -6.91 -5.09 9.41
C LYS A 38 -6.65 -4.26 8.16
N ALA A 39 -5.38 -4.16 7.76
CA ALA A 39 -4.96 -3.55 6.51
C ALA A 39 -4.57 -4.64 5.51
N ALA A 40 -5.06 -4.53 4.27
CA ALA A 40 -4.63 -5.38 3.16
C ALA A 40 -3.63 -4.62 2.28
N MET A 41 -2.51 -5.26 1.96
CA MET A 41 -1.48 -4.69 1.08
C MET A 41 -1.54 -5.33 -0.31
N PHE A 42 -1.45 -4.50 -1.34
CA PHE A 42 -1.35 -4.91 -2.73
C PHE A 42 -0.16 -4.22 -3.40
N ALA A 43 0.55 -4.96 -4.25
CA ALA A 43 1.62 -4.45 -5.09
C ALA A 43 1.08 -4.04 -6.46
N LEU A 44 1.51 -2.89 -6.96
CA LEU A 44 1.15 -2.37 -8.28
C LEU A 44 2.42 -1.97 -9.04
N LEU A 45 2.52 -2.43 -10.29
CA LEU A 45 3.54 -1.94 -11.21
C LEU A 45 3.03 -0.66 -11.87
N VAL A 46 3.60 0.48 -11.47
CA VAL A 46 3.27 1.77 -12.08
C VAL A 46 4.06 1.95 -13.36
N LYS A 47 3.37 2.18 -14.48
CA LYS A 47 3.97 2.43 -15.80
C LYS A 47 3.97 3.91 -16.19
N GLU A 48 3.08 4.70 -15.61
CA GLU A 48 2.90 6.11 -15.92
C GLU A 48 2.54 6.87 -14.64
N GLU A 49 3.05 8.08 -14.53
CA GLU A 49 2.69 9.03 -13.49
C GLU A 49 2.02 10.27 -14.12
N LEU A 50 0.82 10.59 -13.64
CA LEU A 50 0.09 11.77 -14.11
C LEU A 50 0.71 13.04 -13.54
N ASN A 51 0.91 14.05 -14.41
CA ASN A 51 1.40 15.37 -14.03
C ASN A 51 0.47 16.14 -13.09
N SER A 52 -0.83 15.79 -13.06
CA SER A 52 -1.79 16.38 -12.13
C SER A 52 -2.60 15.33 -11.39
N TRP A 53 -2.88 15.59 -10.11
CA TRP A 53 -3.76 14.75 -9.29
C TRP A 53 -4.54 15.58 -8.24
N PRO A 54 -5.71 15.10 -7.75
CA PRO A 54 -6.61 15.90 -6.93
C PRO A 54 -5.99 16.49 -5.65
N GLU A 55 -5.11 15.73 -4.97
CA GLU A 55 -4.53 16.13 -3.68
C GLU A 55 -3.21 16.92 -3.79
N GLN A 56 -2.73 17.23 -5.01
CA GLN A 56 -1.38 17.78 -5.24
C GLN A 56 -1.11 19.11 -4.54
N SER A 57 -2.15 19.88 -4.23
CA SER A 57 -2.04 21.16 -3.52
C SER A 57 -1.79 21.00 -2.01
N THR A 58 -2.08 19.83 -1.44
CA THR A 58 -2.00 19.58 0.01
C THR A 58 -1.13 18.39 0.39
N ARG A 59 -0.61 17.66 -0.61
CA ARG A 59 0.22 16.47 -0.42
C ARG A 59 1.36 16.46 -1.44
N ILE A 60 2.54 16.11 -0.95
CA ILE A 60 3.72 15.87 -1.78
C ILE A 60 3.75 14.38 -2.14
N ARG A 61 4.10 14.11 -3.39
CA ARG A 61 4.35 12.74 -3.88
C ARG A 61 5.83 12.61 -4.23
N SER A 62 6.43 11.52 -3.81
CA SER A 62 7.82 11.20 -4.11
C SER A 62 8.00 9.70 -4.27
N TRP A 63 8.89 9.31 -5.18
CA TRP A 63 9.35 7.93 -5.29
C TRP A 63 10.42 7.66 -4.24
N LEU A 64 10.30 6.53 -3.54
CA LEU A 64 11.20 6.12 -2.48
C LEU A 64 11.75 4.73 -2.76
N THR A 65 12.99 4.48 -2.36
CA THR A 65 13.49 3.11 -2.21
C THR A 65 12.75 2.41 -1.07
N ILE A 66 12.78 1.07 -1.05
CA ILE A 66 12.13 0.30 0.02
C ILE A 66 12.68 0.69 1.40
N SER A 67 14.00 0.84 1.53
CA SER A 67 14.65 1.26 2.78
C SER A 67 14.17 2.63 3.25
N GLN A 68 14.09 3.62 2.35
CA GLN A 68 13.55 4.94 2.68
C GLN A 68 12.07 4.88 3.08
N ALA A 69 11.26 4.07 2.40
CA ALA A 69 9.84 3.92 2.72
C ALA A 69 9.65 3.36 4.14
N ILE A 70 10.41 2.32 4.52
CA ILE A 70 10.41 1.72 5.86
C ILE A 70 10.76 2.75 6.93
N GLN A 71 11.80 3.56 6.69
CA GLN A 71 12.23 4.61 7.63
C GLN A 71 11.15 5.67 7.86
N ASN A 72 10.34 5.97 6.82
CA ASN A 72 9.25 6.94 6.88
C ASN A 72 7.94 6.36 7.45
N CYS A 73 7.82 5.04 7.62
CA CYS A 73 6.61 4.43 8.14
C CYS A 73 6.39 4.77 9.63
N ARG A 74 5.23 5.39 9.91
CA ARG A 74 4.81 5.75 11.27
C ARG A 74 4.36 4.57 12.13
N HIS A 75 3.72 3.56 11.52
CA HIS A 75 3.11 2.44 12.23
C HIS A 75 3.92 1.16 11.98
N ALA A 76 4.06 0.33 13.02
CA ALA A 76 4.82 -0.92 12.95
C ALA A 76 4.31 -1.86 11.85
N TRP A 77 2.99 -2.00 11.71
CA TRP A 77 2.39 -2.84 10.67
C TRP A 77 2.80 -2.43 9.26
N MET A 78 3.00 -1.13 8.98
CA MET A 78 3.44 -0.68 7.65
C MET A 78 4.90 -1.06 7.38
N LYS A 79 5.76 -1.04 8.41
CA LYS A 79 7.14 -1.50 8.30
C LYS A 79 7.18 -2.99 8.01
N GLU A 80 6.44 -3.78 8.78
CA GLU A 80 6.32 -5.23 8.57
C GLU A 80 5.80 -5.56 7.17
N ALA A 81 4.81 -4.80 6.70
CA ALA A 81 4.25 -4.96 5.37
C ALA A 81 5.28 -4.75 4.26
N LEU A 82 6.20 -3.81 4.42
CA LEU A 82 7.29 -3.57 3.47
C LEU A 82 8.43 -4.59 3.63
N GLU A 83 8.94 -4.78 4.85
CA GLU A 83 10.11 -5.60 5.16
C GLU A 83 9.89 -7.09 4.90
N TYR A 84 8.74 -7.62 5.34
CA TYR A 84 8.46 -9.06 5.27
C TYR A 84 7.47 -9.39 4.17
N GLY A 85 6.47 -8.52 3.93
CA GLY A 85 5.49 -8.72 2.86
C GLY A 85 6.07 -8.43 1.48
N PHE A 86 6.29 -7.15 1.21
CA PHE A 86 6.63 -6.67 -0.12
C PHE A 86 8.00 -7.18 -0.59
N CYS A 87 9.03 -7.15 0.25
CA CYS A 87 10.35 -7.68 -0.11
C CYS A 87 10.30 -9.16 -0.49
N LYS A 88 9.55 -9.98 0.26
CA LYS A 88 9.39 -11.41 -0.03
C LYS A 88 8.64 -11.62 -1.35
N TRP A 89 7.53 -10.91 -1.53
CA TRP A 89 6.76 -10.93 -2.77
C TRP A 89 7.63 -10.54 -3.99
N LEU A 90 8.42 -9.47 -3.85
CA LEU A 90 9.30 -8.98 -4.92
C LEU A 90 10.39 -10.01 -5.27
N ALA A 91 10.99 -10.64 -4.27
CA ALA A 91 11.98 -11.69 -4.47
C ALA A 91 11.38 -12.92 -5.19
N GLN A 92 10.12 -13.26 -4.93
CA GLN A 92 9.42 -14.34 -5.62
C GLN A 92 9.11 -13.98 -7.07
N LYS A 93 8.57 -12.78 -7.34
CA LYS A 93 8.26 -12.32 -8.69
C LYS A 93 9.48 -12.29 -9.62
N ARG A 94 10.65 -11.93 -9.08
CA ARG A 94 11.93 -11.99 -9.83
C ARG A 94 12.29 -13.41 -10.27
N LYS A 95 12.03 -14.41 -9.43
CA LYS A 95 12.32 -15.82 -9.76
C LYS A 95 11.39 -16.39 -10.82
N THR A 96 10.15 -15.90 -10.91
CA THR A 96 9.15 -16.37 -11.89
C THR A 96 9.40 -15.81 -13.29
N THR A 97 10.22 -14.76 -13.43
CA THR A 97 10.47 -14.08 -14.71
C THR A 97 11.80 -14.50 -15.35
N SER A 98 12.52 -15.45 -14.76
CA SER A 98 13.75 -16.08 -15.29
C SER A 98 13.46 -17.52 -15.69
#